data_AF-A0A944FVA2-F1
#
_entry.id   AF-A0A944FVA2-F1
#
_cell.length_a   1.000
_cell.length_b   1.000
_cell.length_c   1.000
_cell.angle_alpha   90.00
_cell.angle_beta   90.00
_cell.angle_gamma   90.00
#
_symmetry.space_group_name_H-M   'P 1'
#
loop_
_entity.id
_entity.type
_entity.pdbx_description
1 polymer ?
#
loop_
_entity_poly.entity_id
_entity_poly.type
_entity_poly.pdbx_seq_one_letter_code
_entity_poly.pdbx_strand_id
1 'polypeptide(L)' 'MPTNTVTVNNKNKDLLFRFVFGAVKNKKHLLSLYNAINNTEYSNIDDIEINTLSDIIYIRMKNDVS' A
#
# COMPACT_ATOMS: atom_id res chain seq x y z
N MET A 1 3.12 -7.70 37.24
CA MET A 1 2.18 -7.33 36.17
C MET A 1 2.40 -8.31 35.01
N PRO A 2 1.37 -9.00 34.49
CA PRO A 2 1.57 -9.88 33.34
C PRO A 2 1.80 -9.01 32.10
N THR A 3 2.94 -9.21 31.43
CA THR A 3 3.22 -8.60 30.14
C THR A 3 2.44 -9.38 29.08
N ASN A 4 1.34 -8.82 28.60
CA ASN A 4 0.64 -9.30 27.41
C ASN A 4 1.57 -9.15 26.20
N THR A 5 2.35 -10.19 25.90
CA THR A 5 3.05 -10.31 24.63
C THR A 5 1.99 -10.48 23.55
N VAL A 6 1.64 -9.39 22.87
CA VAL A 6 0.79 -9.46 21.68
C VAL A 6 1.58 -10.26 20.64
N THR A 7 1.26 -11.53 20.48
CA THR A 7 1.76 -12.34 19.36
C THR A 7 1.14 -11.77 18.09
N VAL A 8 1.83 -10.82 17.46
CA VAL A 8 1.38 -10.23 16.21
C VAL A 8 1.42 -11.33 15.15
N ASN A 9 0.25 -11.77 14.71
CA ASN A 9 0.15 -12.64 13.55
C ASN A 9 0.45 -11.82 12.29
N ASN A 10 1.72 -11.77 11.90
CA ASN A 10 2.18 -11.02 10.73
C ASN A 10 1.52 -11.51 9.43
N LYS A 11 1.11 -12.79 9.34
CA LYS A 11 0.39 -13.30 8.15
C LYS A 11 -0.96 -12.63 7.93
N ASN A 12 -1.70 -12.35 9.00
CA ASN A 12 -3.01 -11.72 8.89
C ASN A 12 -2.89 -10.24 8.47
N LYS A 13 -1.83 -9.55 8.88
CA LYS A 13 -1.58 -8.15 8.47
C LYS A 13 -1.28 -8.05 6.97
N ASP A 14 -0.45 -8.93 6.43
CA ASP A 14 -0.11 -8.95 5.01
C ASP A 14 -1.34 -9.20 4.12
N LEU A 15 -2.21 -10.13 4.53
CA LEU A 15 -3.45 -10.42 3.80
C LEU A 15 -4.41 -9.22 3.81
N LEU A 16 -4.59 -8.57 4.96
CA LEU A 16 -5.42 -7.37 5.04
C LEU A 16 -4.82 -6.21 4.23
N PHE A 17 -3.50 -6.04 4.27
CA PHE A 17 -2.81 -5.02 3.49
C PHE A 17 -2.96 -5.28 1.99
N ARG A 18 -2.77 -6.52 1.53
CA ARG A 18 -3.01 -6.91 0.13
C ARG A 18 -4.48 -6.74 -0.27
N PHE A 19 -5.40 -7.06 0.62
CA PHE A 19 -6.82 -6.90 0.36
C PHE A 19 -7.23 -5.42 0.20
N VAL A 20 -6.70 -4.55 1.07
CA VAL A 20 -7.01 -3.11 1.06
C VAL A 20 -6.23 -2.38 -0.03
N PHE A 21 -4.96 -2.71 -0.27
CA PHE A 21 -4.05 -1.92 -1.12
C PHE A 21 -3.57 -2.63 -2.38
N GLY A 22 -3.76 -3.96 -2.48
CA GLY A 22 -3.30 -4.75 -3.63
C GLY A 22 -4.29 -4.89 -4.77
N ALA A 23 -5.51 -4.38 -4.62
CA ALA A 23 -6.53 -4.47 -5.66
C ALA A 23 -6.68 -3.14 -6.41
N VAL A 24 -6.78 -3.20 -7.74
CA VAL A 24 -6.97 -2.03 -8.61
C VAL A 24 -8.20 -1.19 -8.21
N LYS A 25 -9.25 -1.84 -7.71
CA LYS A 25 -10.46 -1.18 -7.18
C LYS A 25 -10.20 -0.22 -6.00
N ASN A 26 -9.08 -0.38 -5.29
CA ASN A 26 -8.73 0.41 -4.12
C ASN A 26 -7.60 1.43 -4.39
N LYS A 27 -7.33 1.75 -5.67
CA LYS A 27 -6.33 2.75 -6.08
C LYS A 27 -6.42 4.08 -5.32
N LYS A 28 -7.60 4.52 -4.91
CA LYS A 28 -7.78 5.76 -4.12
C LYS A 28 -7.13 5.68 -2.74
N HIS A 29 -7.26 4.54 -2.06
CA HIS A 29 -6.59 4.30 -0.78
C HIS A 29 -5.08 4.17 -0.96
N LEU A 30 -4.67 3.55 -2.05
CA LEU A 30 -3.26 3.43 -2.41
C LEU A 30 -2.60 4.79 -2.69
N LEU A 31 -3.32 5.70 -3.36
CA LEU A 31 -2.89 7.09 -3.59
C LEU A 31 -2.69 7.86 -2.30
N SER A 32 -3.64 7.76 -1.38
CA SER A 32 -3.53 8.39 -0.07
C SER A 32 -2.32 7.85 0.70
N LEU A 33 -2.05 6.55 0.61
CA LEU A 33 -0.90 5.93 1.27
C LEU A 33 0.41 6.38 0.62
N TYR A 34 0.47 6.39 -0.71
CA TYR A 34 1.63 6.85 -1.46
C TYR A 34 1.98 8.30 -1.14
N ASN A 35 0.98 9.18 -1.13
CA ASN A 35 1.11 10.58 -0.76
C ASN A 35 1.62 10.77 0.66
N ALA A 36 1.11 9.99 1.61
CA ALA A 36 1.54 10.06 3.00
C ALA A 36 3.00 9.59 3.19
N ILE A 37 3.47 8.62 2.40
CA ILE A 37 4.82 8.07 2.50
C ILE A 37 5.84 8.97 1.80
N ASN A 38 5.52 9.42 0.58
CA ASN A 38 6.44 10.20 -0.26
C ASN A 38 6.29 11.72 -0.07
N ASN A 39 5.38 12.15 0.82
CA ASN A 39 5.08 13.54 1.09
C ASN A 39 4.67 14.31 -0.19
N THR A 40 3.90 13.65 -1.05
CA THR A 40 3.36 14.16 -2.32
C THR A 40 1.86 14.44 -2.22
N GLU A 41 1.31 15.19 -3.18
CA GLU A 41 -0.12 15.54 -3.21
C GLU A 41 -0.78 15.14 -4.53
N TYR A 42 -0.49 13.92 -5.01
CA TYR A 42 -1.10 13.41 -6.22
C TYR A 42 -2.61 13.21 -6.04
N SER A 43 -3.39 13.71 -6.99
CA SER A 43 -4.85 13.65 -6.98
C SER A 43 -5.41 12.71 -8.05
N ASN A 44 -4.60 12.36 -9.05
CA ASN A 44 -5.00 11.46 -10.12
C ASN A 44 -4.68 10.00 -9.77
N ILE A 45 -5.73 9.20 -9.68
CA ILE A 45 -5.68 7.77 -9.38
C ILE A 45 -5.23 6.92 -10.57
N ASP A 46 -5.37 7.44 -11.79
CA ASP A 46 -4.95 6.75 -13.01
C ASP A 46 -3.43 6.76 -13.20
N ASP A 47 -2.74 7.67 -12.51
CA ASP A 47 -1.26 7.77 -12.55
C ASP A 47 -0.58 6.74 -11.64
N ILE A 48 -1.34 6.07 -10.77
CA ILE A 48 -0.88 4.92 -9.99
C ILE A 48 -0.86 3.68 -10.87
N GLU A 49 0.31 3.07 -10.94
CA GLU A 49 0.48 1.75 -11.47
C GLU A 49 0.89 0.78 -10.35
N ILE A 50 0.11 -0.30 -10.25
CA ILE A 50 0.30 -1.36 -9.26
C ILE A 50 0.84 -2.57 -10.00
N ASN A 51 2.06 -2.99 -9.70
CA ASN A 51 2.66 -4.20 -10.25
C ASN A 51 2.82 -5.21 -9.12
N THR A 52 2.11 -6.33 -9.22
CA THR A 52 2.29 -7.44 -8.28
C THR A 52 3.30 -8.43 -8.86
N LEU A 53 4.49 -8.49 -8.28
CA LEU A 53 5.51 -9.48 -8.63
C LEU A 53 5.51 -10.57 -7.56
N SER A 54 4.94 -11.72 -7.89
CA SER A 54 4.76 -12.90 -7.05
C SER A 54 4.03 -12.63 -5.73
N ASP A 55 4.71 -12.02 -4.75
CA ASP A 55 4.19 -11.68 -3.42
C ASP A 55 4.56 -10.25 -2.99
N ILE A 56 5.08 -9.40 -3.88
CA ILE A 56 5.46 -8.02 -3.57
C ILE A 56 4.52 -7.08 -4.35
N ILE A 57 3.93 -6.09 -3.66
CA ILE A 57 3.21 -4.99 -4.32
C ILE A 57 4.25 -3.92 -4.63
N TYR A 58 4.48 -3.68 -5.91
CA TYR A 58 5.23 -2.53 -6.38
C TYR A 58 4.27 -1.43 -6.80
N ILE A 59 4.51 -0.21 -6.33
CA ILE A 59 3.69 0.97 -6.61
C ILE A 59 4.61 2.00 -7.27
N ARG A 60 4.22 2.47 -8.45
CA ARG A 60 4.92 3.55 -9.16
C ARG A 60 3.93 4.64 -9.55
N MET A 61 4.38 5.87 -9.51
CA MET A 61 3.70 7.01 -10.12
C MET A 61 4.37 7.37 -11.44
N LYS A 62 3.58 7.71 -12.45
CA LYS A 62 4.10 8.10 -13.77
C LYS A 62 5.01 9.35 -13.75
N ASN A 63 4.84 10.24 -12.78
CA ASN A 63 5.53 11.54 -12.73
C ASN A 63 6.75 11.60 -11.79
N ASP A 64 7.10 10.52 -11.07
CA ASP A 64 8.26 10.53 -10.16
C ASP A 64 9.61 10.20 -10.88
N VAL A 65 9.67 10.33 -12.22
CA VAL A 65 10.84 10.00 -13.06
C VAL A 65 11.52 11.23 -13.67
N SER A 66 11.31 12.43 -13.12
CA SER A 66 11.95 13.67 -13.58
C SER A 66 13.03 14.14 -12.63
#